data_AF-A0A2D0H7W5-F1
#
_entry.id   AF-A0A2D0H7W5-F1
#
_cell.length_a   1.000
_cell.length_b   1.000
_cell.length_c   1.000
_cell.angle_alpha   90.00
_cell.angle_beta   90.00
_cell.angle_gamma   90.00
#
_symmetry.space_group_name_H-M   'P 1'
#
loop_
_entity.id
_entity.type
_entity.pdbx_description
1 polymer ?
#
loop_
_entity_poly.entity_id
_entity_poly.type
_entity_poly.pdbx_seq_one_letter_code
_entity_poly.pdbx_strand_id
1 'polypeptide(L)'
;MSDVILLFLAEYIVSLAMKTVLFDLDDTLIRHEAAIRGASEELFAQVLPGRSQDCNVFVEKWISANASWYRKFYNGQVSFQESGRGKLRESFSEYGCVFSDRTADALLLEYWERYVGLCQLFDDVLECLGELDEYKVGVITNGQEAQQINKLKRCGIFQNSMSLSHPREQERRNHRQRYLYTRVRSLENLHQIASTLEIT
;
A
#
# COMPACT_ATOMS: atom_id res chain seq x y z
N MET A 1 20.64 -27.09 40.73
CA MET A 1 19.41 -26.32 41.01
C MET A 1 19.40 -24.96 40.27
N SER A 2 20.19 -24.82 39.20
CA SER A 2 20.38 -23.56 38.46
C SER A 2 19.96 -23.62 36.98
N ASP A 3 19.70 -24.81 36.43
CA ASP A 3 19.44 -24.95 34.98
C ASP A 3 17.95 -24.96 34.61
N VAL A 4 17.06 -25.20 35.58
CA VAL A 4 15.61 -25.26 35.35
C VAL A 4 14.99 -23.86 35.19
N ILE A 5 15.56 -22.83 35.82
CA ILE A 5 15.05 -21.44 35.75
C ILE A 5 15.45 -20.77 34.43
N LEU A 6 16.61 -21.10 33.85
CA LEU A 6 17.05 -20.55 32.56
C LEU A 6 16.27 -21.14 31.38
N LEU A 7 15.92 -22.43 31.42
CA LEU A 7 15.07 -23.06 30.40
C LEU A 7 13.64 -22.49 30.44
N PHE A 8 13.07 -22.29 31.63
CA PHE A 8 11.76 -21.65 31.76
C PHE A 8 11.77 -20.21 31.24
N LEU A 9 12.84 -19.43 31.51
CA LEU A 9 12.97 -18.07 30.98
C LEU A 9 13.25 -18.05 29.47
N ALA A 10 13.98 -19.02 28.91
CA ALA A 10 14.23 -19.10 27.47
C ALA A 10 12.97 -19.52 26.70
N GLU A 11 12.22 -20.52 27.17
CA GLU A 11 10.90 -20.85 26.62
C GLU A 11 9.90 -19.70 26.82
N TYR A 12 9.96 -18.98 27.95
CA TYR A 12 9.14 -17.78 28.19
C TYR A 12 9.58 -16.59 27.32
N ILE A 13 10.87 -16.42 27.00
CA ILE A 13 11.39 -15.35 26.12
C ILE A 13 11.12 -15.66 24.65
N VAL A 14 11.18 -16.95 24.25
CA VAL A 14 10.76 -17.41 22.91
C VAL A 14 9.22 -17.35 22.77
N SER A 15 8.48 -17.56 23.86
CA SER A 15 7.03 -17.34 23.99
C SER A 15 6.64 -15.85 24.04
N LEU A 16 7.49 -14.98 24.58
CA LEU A 16 7.33 -13.51 24.64
C LEU A 16 7.77 -12.77 23.37
N ALA A 17 8.29 -13.47 22.36
CA ALA A 17 8.53 -12.88 21.07
C ALA A 17 7.17 -12.57 20.44
N MET A 18 6.60 -11.40 20.75
CA MET A 18 5.34 -10.95 20.15
C MET A 18 5.42 -11.12 18.65
N LYS A 19 4.63 -12.07 18.14
CA LYS A 19 4.58 -12.39 16.72
C LYS A 19 4.02 -11.15 16.02
N THR A 20 4.76 -10.66 15.04
CA THR A 20 4.38 -9.49 14.25
C THR A 20 3.94 -9.95 12.87
N VAL A 21 2.77 -9.52 12.43
CA VAL A 21 2.24 -9.71 11.08
C VAL A 21 2.37 -8.38 10.34
N LEU A 22 3.04 -8.41 9.19
CA LEU A 22 3.20 -7.23 8.32
C LEU A 22 2.38 -7.42 7.05
N PHE A 23 1.48 -6.49 6.79
CA PHE A 23 0.69 -6.46 5.57
C PHE A 23 1.27 -5.47 4.56
N ASP A 24 1.26 -5.85 3.29
CA ASP A 24 1.24 -4.85 2.22
C ASP A 24 -0.08 -4.06 2.28
N LEU A 25 -0.13 -2.86 1.69
CA LEU A 25 -1.31 -1.99 1.75
C LEU A 25 -2.15 -2.05 0.47
N ASP A 26 -1.54 -1.65 -0.64
CA ASP A 26 -2.21 -1.41 -1.92
C ASP A 26 -2.48 -2.75 -2.62
N ASP A 27 -3.75 -3.00 -2.96
CA ASP A 27 -4.26 -4.28 -3.50
C ASP A 27 -3.97 -5.50 -2.60
N THR A 28 -3.85 -5.25 -1.29
CA THR A 28 -3.79 -6.26 -0.22
C THR A 28 -4.83 -5.95 0.85
N LEU A 29 -4.75 -4.79 1.52
CA LEU A 29 -5.77 -4.33 2.47
C LEU A 29 -6.78 -3.38 1.80
N ILE A 30 -6.31 -2.57 0.85
CA ILE A 30 -7.12 -1.56 0.16
C ILE A 30 -7.23 -1.90 -1.32
N ARG A 31 -8.43 -1.72 -1.90
CA ARG A 31 -8.73 -1.82 -3.33
C ARG A 31 -8.12 -0.63 -4.09
N HIS A 32 -6.80 -0.67 -4.24
CA HIS A 32 -5.99 0.41 -4.81
C HIS A 32 -6.29 0.62 -6.29
N GLU A 33 -6.34 -0.46 -7.07
CA GLU A 33 -6.59 -0.38 -8.51
C GLU A 33 -7.98 0.22 -8.80
N ALA A 34 -9.00 -0.19 -8.04
CA ALA A 34 -10.36 0.34 -8.16
C ALA A 34 -10.42 1.85 -7.87
N ALA A 35 -9.71 2.31 -6.84
CA ALA A 35 -9.62 3.73 -6.50
C ALA A 35 -8.87 4.54 -7.58
N ILE A 36 -7.81 3.99 -8.18
CA ILE A 36 -7.11 4.62 -9.32
C ILE A 36 -8.06 4.76 -10.50
N ARG A 37 -8.80 3.70 -10.84
CA ARG A 37 -9.78 3.70 -11.95
C ARG A 37 -10.78 4.83 -11.77
N GLY A 38 -11.52 4.84 -10.66
CA GLY A 38 -12.55 5.86 -10.41
C GLY A 38 -11.98 7.29 -10.38
N ALA A 39 -10.84 7.52 -9.74
CA ALA A 39 -10.24 8.86 -9.71
C ALA A 39 -9.74 9.32 -11.09
N SER A 40 -9.27 8.39 -11.94
CA SER A 40 -8.85 8.71 -13.30
C SER A 40 -10.01 8.96 -14.25
N GLU A 41 -11.15 8.29 -14.05
CA GLU A 41 -12.41 8.59 -14.75
C GLU A 41 -12.89 10.02 -14.44
N GLU A 42 -12.91 10.40 -13.15
CA GLU A 42 -13.29 11.75 -12.73
C GLU A 42 -12.35 12.82 -13.30
N LEU A 43 -11.03 12.59 -13.22
CA LEU A 43 -10.02 13.49 -13.80
C LEU A 43 -10.22 13.64 -15.32
N PHE A 44 -10.49 12.54 -16.03
CA PHE A 44 -10.71 12.58 -17.46
C PHE A 44 -11.95 13.41 -17.82
N ALA A 45 -13.06 13.19 -17.12
CA ALA A 45 -14.30 13.93 -17.33
C ALA A 45 -14.14 15.44 -17.04
N GLN A 46 -13.31 15.79 -16.05
CA GLN A 46 -12.98 17.18 -15.72
C GLN A 46 -12.17 17.86 -16.83
N VAL A 47 -11.16 17.18 -17.38
CA VAL A 47 -10.22 17.76 -18.36
C VAL A 47 -10.81 17.75 -19.77
N LEU A 48 -11.55 16.70 -20.14
CA LEU A 48 -12.11 16.50 -21.47
C LEU A 48 -13.64 16.25 -21.41
N PRO A 49 -14.43 17.26 -21.01
CA PRO A 49 -15.88 17.13 -20.98
C PRO A 49 -16.42 16.82 -22.37
N GLY A 50 -17.34 15.84 -22.46
CA GLY A 50 -17.95 15.42 -23.73
C GLY A 50 -17.17 14.37 -24.53
N ARG A 51 -16.07 13.81 -23.99
CA ARG A 51 -15.33 12.70 -24.60
C ARG A 51 -15.52 11.36 -23.89
N SER A 52 -16.70 11.11 -23.32
CA SER A 52 -16.97 9.91 -22.50
C SER A 52 -16.67 8.58 -23.22
N GLN A 53 -16.77 8.54 -24.55
CA GLN A 53 -16.42 7.38 -25.37
C GLN A 53 -14.94 6.96 -25.27
N ASP A 54 -14.06 7.91 -24.93
CA ASP A 54 -12.61 7.67 -24.81
C ASP A 54 -12.19 7.31 -23.38
N CYS A 55 -13.11 7.37 -22.40
CA CYS A 55 -12.80 7.28 -20.98
C CYS A 55 -12.12 5.96 -20.61
N ASN A 56 -12.67 4.82 -21.03
CA ASN A 56 -12.08 3.51 -20.74
C ASN A 56 -10.65 3.38 -21.29
N VAL A 57 -10.41 3.89 -22.50
CA VAL A 57 -9.08 3.88 -23.12
C VAL A 57 -8.10 4.76 -22.33
N PHE A 58 -8.55 5.93 -21.89
CA PHE A 58 -7.75 6.81 -21.04
C PHE A 58 -7.39 6.14 -19.71
N VAL A 59 -8.35 5.48 -19.05
CA VAL A 59 -8.15 4.84 -17.73
C VAL A 59 -7.09 3.75 -17.81
N GLU A 60 -7.15 2.87 -18.83
CA GLU A 60 -6.12 1.84 -19.01
C GLU A 60 -4.73 2.45 -19.26
N LYS A 61 -4.67 3.51 -20.07
CA LYS A 61 -3.42 4.25 -20.29
C LYS A 61 -2.93 4.92 -19.00
N TRP A 62 -3.82 5.48 -18.19
CA TRP A 62 -3.48 6.09 -16.90
C TRP A 62 -2.86 5.08 -15.95
N ILE A 63 -3.44 3.88 -15.83
CA ILE A 63 -2.93 2.80 -14.97
C ILE A 63 -1.54 2.36 -15.43
N SER A 64 -1.37 2.11 -16.73
CA SER A 64 -0.08 1.73 -17.31
C SER A 64 0.99 2.81 -17.08
N ALA A 65 0.65 4.08 -17.36
CA ALA A 65 1.55 5.21 -17.13
C ALA A 65 1.88 5.34 -15.64
N ASN A 66 0.89 5.16 -14.75
CA ASN A 66 1.11 5.20 -13.30
C ASN A 66 2.15 4.17 -12.85
N ALA A 67 2.03 2.92 -13.27
CA ALA A 67 3.02 1.88 -12.95
C ALA A 67 4.43 2.24 -13.46
N SER A 68 4.54 2.73 -14.70
CA SER A 68 5.81 3.14 -15.31
C SER A 68 6.48 4.30 -14.57
N TRP A 69 5.73 5.36 -14.26
CA TRP A 69 6.26 6.55 -13.58
C TRP A 69 6.60 6.30 -12.11
N TYR A 70 5.81 5.48 -11.40
CA TYR A 70 6.17 5.05 -10.06
C TYR A 70 7.45 4.21 -10.04
N ARG A 71 7.67 3.36 -11.04
CA ARG A 71 8.93 2.61 -11.16
C ARG A 71 10.12 3.54 -11.31
N LYS A 72 10.02 4.59 -12.13
CA LYS A 72 11.07 5.62 -12.25
C LYS A 72 11.34 6.31 -10.91
N PHE A 73 10.26 6.66 -10.19
CA PHE A 73 10.36 7.25 -8.85
C PHE A 73 11.07 6.31 -7.85
N TYR A 74 10.68 5.04 -7.76
CA TYR A 74 11.30 4.07 -6.84
C TYR A 74 12.78 3.82 -7.12
N ASN A 75 13.18 3.95 -8.39
CA ASN A 75 14.56 3.87 -8.85
C ASN A 75 15.34 5.19 -8.66
N GLY A 76 14.72 6.23 -8.11
CA GLY A 76 15.36 7.54 -7.88
C GLY A 76 15.66 8.33 -9.17
N GLN A 77 15.01 7.98 -10.28
CA GLN A 77 15.23 8.64 -11.58
C GLN A 77 14.46 9.96 -11.68
N VAL A 78 13.38 10.10 -10.92
CA VAL A 78 12.52 11.28 -10.86
C VAL A 78 12.04 11.48 -9.43
N SER A 79 11.71 12.71 -9.05
CA SER A 79 10.98 12.99 -7.81
C SER A 79 9.54 12.48 -7.87
N PHE A 80 8.87 12.40 -6.72
CA PHE A 80 7.45 12.05 -6.64
C PHE A 80 6.56 13.04 -7.41
N GLN A 81 6.90 14.32 -7.36
CA GLN A 81 6.16 15.35 -8.08
C GLN A 81 6.35 15.23 -9.60
N GLU A 82 7.58 14.99 -10.05
CA GLU A 82 7.87 14.75 -11.47
C GLU A 82 7.20 13.48 -11.99
N SER A 83 7.09 12.42 -11.18
CA SER A 83 6.38 11.20 -11.59
C SER A 83 4.90 11.47 -11.81
N GLY A 84 4.26 12.24 -10.93
CA GLY A 84 2.86 12.67 -11.10
C GLY A 84 2.66 13.51 -12.37
N ARG A 85 3.49 14.54 -12.57
CA ARG A 85 3.42 15.42 -13.74
C ARG A 85 3.69 14.67 -15.04
N GLY A 86 4.67 13.78 -15.03
CA GLY A 86 5.03 12.93 -16.15
C GLY A 86 3.88 12.02 -16.56
N LYS A 87 3.29 11.31 -15.59
CA LYS A 87 2.09 10.49 -15.79
C LYS A 87 0.95 11.30 -16.42
N LEU A 88 0.60 12.45 -15.83
CA LEU A 88 -0.48 13.29 -16.32
C LEU A 88 -0.26 13.68 -17.79
N ARG A 89 0.92 14.21 -18.11
CA ARG A 89 1.26 14.65 -19.47
C ARG A 89 1.26 13.47 -20.46
N GLU A 90 1.79 12.34 -20.06
CA GLU A 90 1.84 11.13 -20.91
C GLU A 90 0.43 10.59 -21.21
N SER A 91 -0.43 10.50 -20.19
CA SER A 91 -1.80 10.00 -20.36
C SER A 91 -2.64 10.90 -21.27
N PHE A 92 -2.45 12.22 -21.19
CA PHE A 92 -3.26 13.19 -21.93
C PHE A 92 -2.67 13.62 -23.30
N SER A 93 -1.46 13.21 -23.64
CA SER A 93 -0.75 13.66 -24.86
C SER A 93 -1.50 13.34 -26.16
N GLU A 94 -2.12 12.17 -26.25
CA GLU A 94 -2.92 11.72 -27.42
C GLU A 94 -4.18 12.54 -27.64
N TYR A 95 -4.62 13.28 -26.62
CA TYR A 95 -5.78 14.16 -26.68
C TYR A 95 -5.39 15.62 -27.00
N GLY A 96 -4.11 15.88 -27.29
CA GLY A 96 -3.60 17.21 -27.62
C GLY A 96 -3.53 18.17 -26.43
N CYS A 97 -3.66 17.67 -25.20
CA CYS A 97 -3.62 18.49 -24.00
C CYS A 97 -2.17 18.77 -23.58
N VAL A 98 -1.89 20.01 -23.20
CA VAL A 98 -0.58 20.46 -22.71
C VAL A 98 -0.76 21.14 -21.36
N PHE A 99 -0.04 20.67 -20.35
CA PHE A 99 -0.13 21.22 -18.99
C PHE A 99 1.18 21.89 -18.58
N SER A 100 1.07 23.14 -18.12
CA SER A 100 2.12 23.77 -17.32
C SER A 100 2.34 22.99 -16.02
N ASP A 101 3.50 23.13 -15.37
CA ASP A 101 3.75 22.51 -14.07
C ASP A 101 2.68 22.89 -13.04
N ARG A 102 2.31 24.18 -12.99
CA ARG A 102 1.27 24.69 -12.08
C ARG A 102 -0.09 24.04 -12.32
N THR A 103 -0.51 23.91 -13.57
CA THR A 103 -1.78 23.28 -13.93
C THR A 103 -1.75 21.79 -13.61
N ALA A 104 -0.63 21.12 -13.89
CA ALA A 104 -0.46 19.71 -13.58
C ALA A 104 -0.53 19.45 -12.09
N ASP A 105 0.13 20.27 -11.27
CA ASP A 105 0.10 20.14 -9.81
C ASP A 105 -1.31 20.32 -9.25
N ALA A 106 -2.08 21.30 -9.75
CA ALA A 106 -3.46 21.52 -9.31
C ALA A 106 -4.37 20.33 -9.62
N LEU A 107 -4.32 19.82 -10.87
CA LEU A 107 -5.09 18.64 -11.28
C LEU A 107 -4.68 17.39 -10.48
N LEU A 108 -3.39 17.22 -10.22
CA LEU A 108 -2.90 16.07 -9.45
C LEU A 108 -3.31 16.16 -7.99
N LEU A 109 -3.34 17.35 -7.39
CA LEU A 109 -3.83 17.55 -6.03
C LEU A 109 -5.28 17.07 -5.90
N GLU A 110 -6.16 17.53 -6.79
CA GLU A 110 -7.57 17.11 -6.83
C GLU A 110 -7.70 15.59 -7.09
N TYR A 111 -6.94 15.06 -8.05
CA TYR A 111 -6.89 13.63 -8.32
C TYR A 111 -6.48 12.82 -7.07
N TRP A 112 -5.49 13.27 -6.30
CA TRP A 112 -5.03 12.55 -5.11
C TRP A 112 -6.07 12.55 -4.00
N GLU A 113 -6.78 13.66 -3.81
CA GLU A 113 -7.89 13.74 -2.85
C GLU A 113 -9.02 12.78 -3.23
N ARG A 114 -9.40 12.75 -4.52
CA ARG A 114 -10.40 11.80 -5.05
C ARG A 114 -9.96 10.36 -4.90
N TYR A 115 -8.74 10.05 -5.30
CA TYR A 115 -8.14 8.73 -5.18
C TYR A 115 -8.18 8.20 -3.74
N VAL A 116 -7.75 9.00 -2.76
CA VAL A 116 -7.83 8.60 -1.34
C VAL A 116 -9.30 8.47 -0.90
N GLY A 117 -10.18 9.37 -1.36
CA GLY A 117 -11.60 9.33 -1.06
C GLY A 117 -12.31 8.06 -1.55
N LEU A 118 -11.82 7.46 -2.64
CA LEU A 118 -12.31 6.22 -3.24
C LEU A 118 -11.63 4.95 -2.71
N CYS A 119 -10.61 5.06 -1.87
CA CYS A 119 -9.99 3.89 -1.24
C CYS A 119 -11.00 3.17 -0.34
N GLN A 120 -11.14 1.86 -0.57
CA GLN A 120 -12.00 0.96 0.19
C GLN A 120 -11.21 -0.28 0.59
N LEU A 121 -11.58 -0.90 1.72
CA LEU A 121 -11.01 -2.18 2.12
C LEU A 121 -11.51 -3.32 1.23
N PHE A 122 -10.76 -4.43 1.18
CA PHE A 122 -11.35 -5.72 0.81
C PHE A 122 -12.31 -6.19 1.90
N ASP A 123 -13.32 -6.98 1.52
CA ASP A 123 -14.47 -7.29 2.39
C ASP A 123 -14.07 -8.13 3.62
N ASP A 124 -13.00 -8.92 3.48
CA ASP A 124 -12.44 -9.83 4.48
C ASP A 124 -11.43 -9.17 5.43
N VAL A 125 -11.03 -7.92 5.18
CA VAL A 125 -9.94 -7.27 5.93
C VAL A 125 -10.28 -7.07 7.40
N LEU A 126 -11.50 -6.62 7.72
CA LEU A 126 -11.87 -6.35 9.11
C LEU A 126 -11.97 -7.63 9.94
N GLU A 127 -12.50 -8.70 9.34
CA GLU A 127 -12.56 -10.04 9.95
C GLU A 127 -11.14 -10.58 10.19
N CYS A 128 -10.28 -10.55 9.16
CA CYS A 128 -8.88 -10.96 9.25
C CYS A 128 -8.11 -10.20 10.34
N LEU A 129 -8.29 -8.88 10.43
CA LEU A 129 -7.63 -8.08 11.47
C LEU A 129 -8.15 -8.40 12.87
N GLY A 130 -9.43 -8.73 13.04
CA GLY A 130 -10.01 -9.13 14.32
C GLY A 130 -9.51 -10.48 14.84
N GLU A 131 -9.07 -11.38 13.95
CA GLU A 131 -8.45 -12.65 14.35
C GLU A 131 -6.98 -12.49 14.81
N LEU A 132 -6.39 -11.31 14.61
CA LEU A 132 -4.97 -11.04 14.90
C LEU A 132 -4.76 -10.28 16.22
N ASP A 133 -5.72 -10.29 17.14
CA ASP A 133 -5.66 -9.55 18.42
C ASP A 133 -4.43 -9.91 19.29
N GLU A 134 -3.92 -11.15 19.19
CA GLU A 134 -2.72 -11.58 19.91
C GLU A 134 -1.39 -11.18 19.21
N TYR A 135 -1.46 -10.63 18.00
CA TYR A 135 -0.32 -10.26 17.17
C TYR A 135 -0.12 -8.75 17.13
N LYS A 136 1.14 -8.32 16.95
CA LYS A 136 1.39 -6.94 16.50
C LYS A 136 1.12 -6.87 15.00
N VAL A 137 0.23 -5.99 14.59
CA VAL A 137 -0.05 -5.75 13.16
C VAL A 137 0.68 -4.50 12.70
N GLY A 138 1.41 -4.62 11.59
CA GLY A 138 2.05 -3.49 10.92
C GLY A 138 1.77 -3.47 9.42
N VAL A 139 2.04 -2.34 8.79
CA VAL A 139 1.94 -2.17 7.35
C VAL A 139 3.32 -1.88 6.78
N ILE A 140 3.70 -2.64 5.75
CA ILE A 140 4.91 -2.43 4.98
C ILE A 140 4.52 -1.98 3.57
N THR A 141 5.03 -0.83 3.13
CA THR A 141 4.60 -0.26 1.85
C THR A 141 5.70 0.55 1.18
N ASN A 142 5.66 0.57 -0.15
CA ASN A 142 6.56 1.41 -0.95
C ASN A 142 6.05 2.85 -1.12
N GLY A 143 4.79 3.12 -0.76
CA GLY A 143 4.21 4.46 -0.92
C GLY A 143 4.74 5.50 0.05
N GLN A 144 4.47 6.77 -0.24
CA GLN A 144 4.83 7.89 0.64
C GLN A 144 4.05 7.80 1.97
N GLU A 145 4.76 7.92 3.09
CA GLU A 145 4.21 7.74 4.45
C GLU A 145 2.91 8.54 4.66
N ALA A 146 2.92 9.84 4.37
CA ALA A 146 1.75 10.70 4.56
C ALA A 146 0.53 10.22 3.74
N GLN A 147 0.75 9.73 2.51
CA GLN A 147 -0.31 9.21 1.67
C GLN A 147 -0.88 7.90 2.24
N GLN A 148 -0.01 7.00 2.70
CA GLN A 148 -0.42 5.69 3.22
C GLN A 148 -1.12 5.82 4.58
N ILE A 149 -0.67 6.73 5.44
CA ILE A 149 -1.38 7.08 6.68
C ILE A 149 -2.76 7.64 6.36
N ASN A 150 -2.89 8.51 5.36
CA ASN A 150 -4.18 9.08 4.99
C ASN A 150 -5.16 7.99 4.51
N LYS A 151 -4.70 7.05 3.69
CA LYS A 151 -5.50 5.88 3.29
C LYS A 151 -5.96 5.05 4.48
N LEU A 152 -5.04 4.68 5.37
CA LEU A 152 -5.37 3.89 6.56
C LEU A 152 -6.41 4.59 7.45
N LYS A 153 -6.27 5.92 7.64
CA LYS A 153 -7.24 6.72 8.40
C LYS A 153 -8.59 6.77 7.71
N ARG A 154 -8.60 6.99 6.39
CA ARG A 154 -9.82 7.06 5.59
C ARG A 154 -10.60 5.75 5.60
N CYS A 155 -9.88 4.62 5.57
CA CYS A 155 -10.47 3.28 5.64
C CYS A 155 -10.74 2.80 7.08
N GLY A 156 -10.48 3.64 8.11
CA GLY A 156 -10.81 3.32 9.51
C GLY A 156 -9.93 2.28 10.18
N ILE A 157 -8.77 1.92 9.61
CA ILE A 157 -7.86 0.88 10.14
C ILE A 157 -6.55 1.44 10.67
N PHE A 158 -6.37 2.76 10.68
CA PHE A 158 -5.19 3.38 11.31
C PHE A 158 -5.31 3.34 12.84
N GLN A 159 -4.52 2.49 13.48
CA GLN A 159 -4.43 2.39 14.94
C GLN A 159 -3.08 2.91 15.44
N ASN A 160 -3.04 3.43 16.67
CA ASN A 160 -1.80 3.95 17.29
C ASN A 160 -0.70 2.88 17.44
N SER A 161 -1.07 1.60 17.44
CA SER A 161 -0.16 0.45 17.50
C SER A 161 0.39 0.02 16.14
N MET A 162 -0.20 0.49 15.03
CA MET A 162 0.18 0.07 13.68
C MET A 162 1.44 0.80 13.24
N SER A 163 2.53 0.05 13.03
CA SER A 163 3.77 0.61 12.48
C SER A 163 3.73 0.65 10.96
N LEU A 164 4.14 1.78 10.36
CA LEU A 164 4.38 1.90 8.93
C LEU A 164 5.88 1.88 8.64
N SER A 165 6.32 1.04 7.71
CA SER A 165 7.73 0.94 7.31
C SER A 165 7.90 0.82 5.79
N HIS A 166 8.97 1.40 5.24
CA HIS A 166 9.39 1.13 3.87
C HIS A 166 10.25 -0.16 3.82
N PRO A 167 10.10 -1.05 2.81
CA PRO A 167 10.90 -2.28 2.71
C PRO A 167 12.42 -2.13 2.93
N ARG A 168 13.03 -1.08 2.38
CA ARG A 168 14.47 -0.79 2.51
C ARG A 168 14.91 -0.43 3.94
N GLU A 169 14.02 0.15 4.74
CA GLU A 169 14.30 0.46 6.14
C GLU A 169 14.17 -0.78 7.03
N GLN A 170 13.24 -1.67 6.67
CA GLN A 170 13.03 -2.93 7.38
C GLN A 170 14.20 -3.90 7.16
N GLU A 171 14.70 -4.03 5.93
CA GLU A 171 15.91 -4.82 5.62
C GLU A 171 17.13 -4.35 6.44
N ARG A 172 17.29 -3.03 6.63
CA ARG A 172 18.39 -2.47 7.45
C ARG A 172 18.22 -2.73 8.94
N ARG A 173 16.99 -2.81 9.45
CA ARG A 173 16.70 -3.12 10.86
C ARG A 173 16.82 -4.63 11.16
N ASN A 174 16.79 -5.49 10.14
CA ASN A 174 16.68 -6.92 10.32
C ASN A 174 18.05 -7.64 10.36
N HIS A 175 18.59 -7.74 11.57
CA HIS A 175 19.58 -8.77 11.95
C HIS A 175 19.11 -9.63 13.15
N ARG A 176 17.90 -9.40 13.71
CA ARG A 176 17.46 -10.06 14.97
C ARG A 176 15.98 -10.46 15.10
N GLN A 177 15.10 -10.25 14.10
CA GLN A 177 13.69 -10.63 14.21
C GLN A 177 13.18 -11.35 12.95
N ARG A 178 12.57 -12.53 13.16
CA ARG A 178 11.86 -13.31 12.13
C ARG A 178 10.54 -12.59 11.82
N TYR A 179 10.45 -11.90 10.69
CA TYR A 179 9.20 -11.35 10.18
C TYR A 179 8.57 -12.36 9.22
N LEU A 180 7.28 -12.64 9.38
CA LEU A 180 6.49 -13.39 8.42
C LEU A 180 6.06 -12.42 7.32
N TYR A 181 6.77 -12.45 6.19
CA TYR A 181 6.39 -11.73 4.98
C TYR A 181 5.52 -12.65 4.14
N THR A 182 4.20 -12.53 4.27
CA THR A 182 3.26 -13.33 3.50
C THR A 182 2.26 -12.40 2.83
N ARG A 183 2.11 -12.55 1.51
CA ARG A 183 1.06 -11.88 0.75
C ARG A 183 -0.25 -12.62 1.07
N VAL A 184 -0.79 -12.42 2.27
CA VAL A 184 -1.98 -13.12 2.74
C VAL A 184 -3.17 -12.56 1.97
N ARG A 185 -3.68 -13.34 1.00
CA ARG A 185 -4.95 -13.08 0.31
C ARG A 185 -6.15 -13.79 0.97
N SER A 186 -5.90 -14.64 1.96
CA SER A 186 -6.91 -15.30 2.80
C SER A 186 -6.24 -16.03 3.97
N LEU A 187 -6.96 -16.17 5.09
CA LEU A 187 -6.56 -16.86 6.33
C LEU A 187 -6.18 -18.34 6.13
N GLU A 188 -6.68 -19.00 5.08
CA GLU A 188 -6.33 -20.39 4.74
C GLU A 188 -4.82 -20.60 4.60
N ASN A 189 -4.08 -19.55 4.22
CA ASN A 189 -2.62 -19.61 4.14
C ASN A 189 -1.91 -19.41 5.49
N LEU A 190 -2.52 -18.76 6.48
CA LEU A 190 -1.85 -18.44 7.74
C LEU A 190 -1.65 -19.70 8.61
N HIS A 191 -2.65 -20.58 8.72
CA HIS A 191 -2.52 -21.84 9.45
C HIS A 191 -1.51 -22.80 8.78
N GLN A 192 -1.49 -22.83 7.44
CA GLN A 192 -0.56 -23.67 6.68
C GLN A 192 0.89 -23.14 6.73
N ILE A 193 1.07 -21.82 6.81
CA ILE A 193 2.38 -21.21 7.00
C ILE A 193 2.86 -21.35 8.46
N ALA A 194 1.96 -21.20 9.44
CA ALA A 194 2.27 -21.42 10.85
C ALA A 194 2.72 -22.86 11.11
N SER A 195 2.04 -23.86 10.53
CA SER A 195 2.42 -25.28 10.66
C SER A 195 3.71 -25.65 9.92
N THR A 196 4.04 -24.95 8.83
CA THR A 196 5.32 -25.13 8.12
C THR A 196 6.52 -24.63 8.95
N LEU A 197 6.29 -23.69 9.88
CA LEU A 197 7.34 -23.09 10.72
C LEU A 197 7.53 -23.77 12.07
N GLU A 198 6.61 -24.62 12.50
CA GLU A 198 6.79 -25.51 13.65
C GLU A 198 7.77 -26.67 13.38
N ILE A 199 8.32 -26.76 12.16
CA ILE A 199 9.28 -27.80 11.75
C ILE A 199 10.72 -27.25 11.49
N THR A 200 11.05 -25.98 11.82
CA THR A 200 12.44 -25.46 11.67
C THR A 200 13.00 -24.57 12.78
#